data_AF-X1DMX0-F1
#
_entry.id   AF-X1DMX0-F1
#
_cell.length_a   1.000
_cell.length_b   1.000
_cell.length_c   1.000
_cell.angle_alpha   90.00
_cell.angle_beta   90.00
_cell.angle_gamma   90.00
#
_symmetry.space_group_name_H-M   'P 1'
#
loop_
_entity.id
_entity.type
_entity.pdbx_description
1 polymer ?
#
loop_
_entity_poly.entity_id
_entity_poly.type
_entity_poly.pdbx_seq_one_letter_code
_entity_poly.pdbx_strand_id
1 'polypeptide(L)'
;MYITILDGLFGPMYNPAGNAMIADIVDSSKRLQAYGLLRIIHNLGIVIGPIIGGLLIARISYLILFIIAAITGFIYFFVILFFIKETKPEKQEV
;
A
#
# COMPACT_ATOMS: atom_id res chain seq x y z
N MET A 1 12.32 -10.41 15.22
CA MET A 1 11.22 -11.39 15.32
C MET A 1 9.89 -10.72 15.65
N TYR A 2 9.76 -9.95 16.73
CA TYR A 2 8.51 -9.24 17.07
C TYR A 2 7.98 -8.32 15.95
N ILE A 3 8.87 -7.52 15.33
CA ILE A 3 8.49 -6.62 14.22
C ILE A 3 7.91 -7.40 13.04
N THR A 4 8.51 -8.54 12.69
CA THR A 4 8.05 -9.39 11.58
C THR A 4 6.70 -10.04 11.87
N ILE A 5 6.41 -10.37 13.13
CA ILE A 5 5.09 -10.89 13.53
C ILE A 5 4.02 -9.82 13.39
N LEU A 6 4.32 -8.59 13.83
CA LEU A 6 3.40 -7.45 13.66
C LEU A 6 3.13 -7.20 12.18
N ASP A 7 4.17 -7.16 11.35
CA ASP A 7 4.03 -7.01 9.90
C ASP A 7 3.17 -8.12 9.28
N GLY A 8 3.37 -9.38 9.68
CA GLY A 8 2.55 -10.50 9.19
C GLY A 8 1.08 -10.44 9.62
N LEU A 9 0.78 -9.87 10.80
CA LEU A 9 -0.58 -9.73 11.30
C LEU A 9 -1.31 -8.54 10.65
N PHE A 10 -0.65 -7.39 10.56
CA PHE A 10 -1.26 -6.14 10.10
C PHE A 10 -1.12 -5.91 8.60
N GLY A 11 -0.01 -6.36 8.00
CA GLY A 11 0.31 -6.21 6.58
C GLY A 11 -0.79 -6.67 5.63
N PRO A 12 -1.43 -7.84 5.80
CA PRO A 12 -2.47 -8.28 4.87
C PRO A 12 -3.80 -7.53 5.03
N MET A 13 -4.01 -6.73 6.09
CA MET A 13 -5.29 -6.05 6.33
C MET A 13 -5.59 -4.94 5.32
N TYR A 14 -4.58 -4.29 4.73
CA TYR A 14 -4.81 -3.19 3.79
C TYR A 14 -5.33 -3.64 2.42
N ASN A 15 -4.90 -4.81 1.94
CA ASN A 15 -5.25 -5.31 0.60
C ASN A 15 -6.76 -5.52 0.40
N PRO A 16 -7.50 -6.24 1.27
CA PRO A 16 -8.93 -6.44 1.10
C PRO A 16 -9.70 -5.12 1.23
N ALA A 17 -9.29 -4.22 2.13
CA ALA A 17 -9.91 -2.89 2.26
C ALA A 17 -9.72 -2.06 0.99
N GLY A 18 -8.49 -2.00 0.45
CA GLY A 18 -8.20 -1.28 -0.80
C GLY A 18 -8.95 -1.86 -2.00
N ASN A 19 -9.05 -3.19 -2.10
CA ASN A 19 -9.84 -3.84 -3.16
C ASN A 19 -11.34 -3.52 -3.04
N ALA A 20 -11.89 -3.50 -1.82
CA ALA A 20 -13.27 -3.09 -1.59
C ALA A 20 -13.51 -1.64 -2.02
N MET A 21 -12.60 -0.72 -1.63
CA MET A 21 -12.69 0.69 -2.05
C MET A 21 -12.71 0.86 -3.57
N ILE A 22 -11.85 0.13 -4.29
CA ILE A 22 -11.82 0.15 -5.76
C ILE A 22 -13.13 -0.41 -6.35
N ALA A 23 -13.67 -1.47 -5.76
CA ALA A 23 -14.96 -2.02 -6.18
C ALA A 23 -16.10 -1.01 -5.96
N ASP A 24 -16.08 -0.26 -4.87
CA ASP A 24 -17.11 0.74 -4.55
C ASP A 24 -17.06 1.97 -5.47
N ILE A 25 -15.86 2.47 -5.79
CA ILE A 25 -15.70 3.75 -6.52
C ILE A 25 -15.56 3.62 -8.04
N VAL A 26 -15.14 2.46 -8.56
CA VAL A 26 -14.88 2.26 -10.00
C VAL A 26 -16.03 1.51 -10.67
N ASP A 27 -16.54 2.10 -11.76
CA ASP A 27 -17.51 1.47 -12.65
C ASP A 27 -17.10 0.06 -13.04
N SER A 28 -18.06 -0.87 -13.05
CA SER A 28 -17.82 -2.30 -13.32
C SER A 28 -17.04 -2.56 -14.61
N SER A 29 -17.28 -1.78 -15.67
CA SER A 29 -16.60 -1.86 -16.96
C SER A 29 -15.12 -1.47 -16.94
N LYS A 30 -14.70 -0.64 -15.95
CA LYS A 30 -13.33 -0.12 -15.82
C LYS A 30 -12.51 -0.84 -14.74
N ARG A 31 -13.14 -1.67 -13.89
CA ARG A 31 -12.46 -2.37 -12.79
C ARG A 31 -11.26 -3.19 -13.24
N LEU A 32 -11.35 -3.88 -14.38
CA LEU A 32 -10.22 -4.64 -14.93
C LEU A 32 -8.98 -3.75 -15.16
N GLN A 33 -9.19 -2.56 -15.73
CA GLN A 33 -8.12 -1.60 -15.97
C GLN A 33 -7.57 -1.02 -14.67
N ALA A 34 -8.44 -0.71 -13.71
CA ALA A 34 -8.04 -0.19 -12.39
C ALA A 34 -7.17 -1.19 -11.63
N TYR A 35 -7.59 -2.46 -11.53
CA TYR A 35 -6.78 -3.52 -10.91
C TYR A 35 -5.50 -3.81 -11.70
N GLY A 36 -5.55 -3.72 -13.03
CA GLY A 36 -4.36 -3.83 -13.88
C GLY A 36 -3.32 -2.75 -13.55
N LEU A 37 -3.75 -1.50 -13.41
CA LEU A 37 -2.87 -0.39 -13.03
C LEU A 37 -2.25 -0.59 -11.64
N LEU A 38 -3.06 -1.00 -10.64
CA LEU A 38 -2.56 -1.29 -9.30
C LEU A 38 -1.49 -2.39 -9.32
N ARG A 39 -1.70 -3.45 -10.11
CA ARG A 39 -0.73 -4.53 -10.28
C ARG A 39 0.57 -4.04 -10.92
N ILE A 40 0.49 -3.18 -11.94
CA ILE A 40 1.68 -2.59 -12.58
C ILE A 40 2.48 -1.79 -11.57
N ILE A 41 1.83 -0.89 -10.82
CA ILE A 41 2.48 -0.05 -9.80
C ILE A 41 3.12 -0.94 -8.72
N HIS A 42 2.40 -1.96 -8.25
CA HIS A 42 2.92 -2.89 -7.25
C HIS A 42 4.17 -3.65 -7.73
N ASN A 43 4.12 -4.19 -8.95
CA ASN A 43 5.26 -4.90 -9.54
C ASN A 43 6.47 -3.98 -9.76
N LEU A 44 6.24 -2.72 -10.15
CA LEU A 44 7.32 -1.73 -10.23
C LEU A 44 7.96 -1.50 -8.86
N GLY A 45 7.17 -1.41 -7.80
CA GLY A 45 7.68 -1.34 -6.42
C GLY A 45 8.54 -2.55 -6.05
N ILE A 46 8.08 -3.77 -6.37
CA ILE A 46 8.83 -5.02 -6.11
C ILE A 46 10.15 -5.04 -6.86
N VAL A 47 10.22 -4.53 -8.09
CA VAL A 47 11.43 -4.55 -8.91
C VAL A 47 12.40 -3.44 -8.47
N ILE A 48 11.90 -2.22 -8.31
CA ILE A 48 12.72 -1.04 -8.05
C ILE A 48 13.18 -0.99 -6.59
N GLY A 49 12.35 -1.45 -5.66
CA GLY A 49 12.61 -1.41 -4.21
C GLY A 49 13.93 -2.07 -3.80
N PRO A 50 14.19 -3.35 -4.16
CA PRO A 50 15.44 -4.03 -3.84
C PRO A 50 16.66 -3.39 -4.50
N ILE A 51 16.52 -2.83 -5.71
CA ILE A 51 17.63 -2.17 -6.41
C ILE A 51 18.06 -0.92 -5.63
N ILE A 52 17.11 -0.05 -5.28
CA ILE A 52 17.38 1.16 -4.49
C ILE A 52 17.85 0.78 -3.09
N GLY A 53 17.17 -0.17 -2.43
CA GLY A 53 17.50 -0.60 -1.08
C GLY A 53 18.88 -1.23 -0.97
N GLY A 54 19.25 -2.09 -1.92
CA GLY A 54 20.59 -2.68 -2.00
C GLY A 54 21.67 -1.63 -2.19
N LEU A 55 21.45 -0.63 -3.05
CA LEU A 55 22.39 0.48 -3.24
C LEU A 55 22.56 1.32 -1.97
N LEU A 56 21.45 1.65 -1.28
CA LEU A 56 21.47 2.39 -0.01
C LEU A 56 22.22 1.63 1.08
N ILE A 57 21.98 0.33 1.21
CA ILE A 57 22.71 -0.52 2.16
C ILE A 57 24.20 -0.54 1.83
N ALA A 58 24.55 -0.74 0.55
CA ALA A 58 25.94 -0.89 0.11
C ALA A 58 26.78 0.39 0.25
N ARG A 59 26.14 1.58 0.18
CA ARG A 59 26.84 2.87 0.15
C ARG A 59 26.67 3.72 1.41
N ILE A 60 25.62 3.47 2.20
CA ILE A 60 25.22 4.38 3.28
C ILE A 60 25.06 3.59 4.59
N SER A 61 23.92 2.93 4.81
CA SER A 61 23.67 2.09 5.98
C SER A 61 22.30 1.43 5.92
N TYR A 62 22.12 0.36 6.70
CA TYR A 62 20.80 -0.22 6.96
C TYR A 62 19.85 0.77 7.66
N LEU A 63 20.36 1.62 8.56
CA LEU A 63 19.52 2.55 9.31
C LEU A 63 18.77 3.52 8.39
N ILE A 64 19.45 4.06 7.38
CA ILE A 64 18.82 5.00 6.43
C ILE A 64 17.74 4.33 5.58
N LEU A 65 17.91 3.05 5.23
CA LEU A 65 16.84 2.28 4.58
C LEU A 65 15.57 2.23 5.44
N PHE A 66 15.71 1.92 6.74
CA PHE A 66 14.58 1.87 7.65
C PHE A 66 13.96 3.25 7.93
N ILE A 67 14.77 4.30 8.00
CA ILE A 67 14.26 5.68 8.14
C ILE A 67 13.44 6.06 6.90
N ILE A 68 13.92 5.76 5.68
CA ILE A 68 13.17 6.03 4.45
C ILE A 68 11.85 5.25 4.44
N ALA A 69 11.87 3.96 4.80
CA ALA A 69 10.66 3.14 4.89
C ALA A 69 9.65 3.69 5.92
N ALA A 70 10.13 4.17 7.07
CA ALA A 70 9.27 4.81 8.07
C ALA A 70 8.64 6.10 7.54
N ILE A 71 9.44 6.97 6.91
CA ILE A 71 8.96 8.24 6.33
C ILE A 71 7.91 7.99 5.26
N THR A 72 8.16 7.08 4.31
CA THR A 72 7.19 6.77 3.25
C THR A 72 5.92 6.13 3.82
N GLY A 73 6.04 5.30 4.86
CA GLY A 73 4.89 4.74 5.59
C GLY A 73 4.05 5.82 6.28
N PHE A 74 4.68 6.80 6.94
CA PHE A 74 3.96 7.94 7.53
C PHE A 74 3.29 8.81 6.48
N ILE A 75 3.96 9.08 5.36
CA ILE A 75 3.36 9.81 4.24
C ILE A 75 2.12 9.07 3.75
N TYR A 76 2.21 7.77 3.52
CA TYR A 76 1.07 6.93 3.11
C TYR A 76 -0.08 6.99 4.14
N PHE A 77 0.24 6.87 5.43
CA PHE A 77 -0.74 6.99 6.51
C PHE A 77 -1.48 8.34 6.48
N PHE A 78 -0.75 9.45 6.38
CA PHE A 78 -1.37 10.79 6.34
C PHE A 78 -2.16 11.04 5.06
N VAL A 79 -1.70 10.51 3.92
CA VAL A 79 -2.46 10.56 2.67
C VAL A 79 -3.80 9.85 2.84
N ILE A 80 -3.83 8.65 3.41
CA ILE A 80 -5.09 7.96 3.69
C ILE A 80 -5.94 8.74 4.68
N LEU A 81 -5.35 9.14 5.81
CA LEU A 81 -6.07 9.79 6.91
C LEU A 81 -6.79 11.08 6.47
N PHE A 82 -6.17 11.88 5.61
CA PHE A 82 -6.70 13.19 5.23
C PHE A 82 -7.37 13.23 3.85
N PHE A 83 -6.98 12.37 2.91
CA PHE A 83 -7.46 12.46 1.52
C PHE A 83 -8.39 11.33 1.10
N ILE A 84 -8.33 10.16 1.74
CA ILE A 84 -9.19 9.03 1.39
C ILE A 84 -10.43 9.06 2.29
N LYS A 85 -11.59 9.29 1.68
CA LYS A 85 -12.89 9.21 2.37
C LYS A 85 -13.37 7.77 2.41
N GLU A 86 -14.17 7.44 3.42
CA GLU A 86 -14.85 6.15 3.53
C GLU A 86 -15.72 5.91 2.29
N THR A 87 -15.61 4.71 1.70
CA THR A 87 -16.32 4.33 0.46
C THR A 87 -17.43 3.33 0.71
N LYS A 88 -17.53 2.79 1.94
CA LYS A 88 -18.54 1.80 2.30
C LYS A 88 -19.93 2.29 1.88
N PRO A 89 -20.66 1.52 1.05
CA PRO A 89 -22.02 1.86 0.65
C PRO A 89 -22.91 2.04 1.88
N GLU A 90 -23.72 3.11 1.89
CA GLU A 90 -24.70 3.33 2.95
C GLU A 90 -25.65 2.13 2.98
N LYS A 91 -25.75 1.49 4.14
CA LYS A 91 -26.49 0.24 4.32
C LYS A 91 -27.96 0.54 3.99
N GLN A 92 -28.47 0.04 2.86
CA GLN A 92 -29.92 -0.06 2.69
C GLN A 92 -30.39 -1.09 3.71
N GLU A 93 -30.97 -0.61 4.81
CA GLU A 93 -31.73 -1.43 5.74
C GLU A 93 -32.87 -2.06 4.93
N VAL A 94 -32.77 -3.36 4.71
CA VAL A 94 -33.84 -4.20 4.16
C VAL A 94 -34.48 -4.95 5.30
#